data_AF-A0A6A6FPI5-F1
#
_entry.id   AF-A0A6A6FPI5-F1
#
_cell.length_a   1.000
_cell.length_b   1.000
_cell.length_c   1.000
_cell.angle_alpha   90.00
_cell.angle_beta   90.00
_cell.angle_gamma   90.00
#
_symmetry.space_group_name_H-M   'P 1'
#
loop_
_entity.id
_entity.type
_entity.pdbx_description
1 polymer ?
#
loop_
_entity_poly.entity_id
_entity_poly.type
_entity_poly.pdbx_seq_one_letter_code
_entity_poly.pdbx_strand_id
1 'polypeptide(L)'
;MSAYDMNGSPAPEGKGEDSKKISFRFCRECSNMLYPKEDRATNTLMFACRTCQFSERATASCIWRNSLKEDVQETAGNVDDVAQDPTLPHAEEECKKCGARDAVYFQSQQRTAETGMALFYVCCECQNVWSTLDAKFVPLETVDQPAFASVC
;
A
#
# COMPACT_ATOMS: atom_id res chain seq x y z
N MET A 1 -18.68 47.57 -23.17
CA MET A 1 -17.62 46.59 -23.44
C MET A 1 -16.64 46.67 -22.27
N SER A 2 -16.75 45.75 -21.33
CA SER A 2 -15.80 45.63 -20.21
C SER A 2 -15.22 44.23 -20.29
N ALA A 3 -13.97 44.14 -20.74
CA ALA A 3 -13.19 42.92 -20.73
C ALA A 3 -12.84 42.60 -19.28
N TYR A 4 -13.17 41.39 -18.82
CA TYR A 4 -12.67 40.85 -17.57
C TYR A 4 -11.35 40.12 -17.90
N ASP A 5 -10.24 40.65 -17.39
CA ASP A 5 -8.93 40.02 -17.50
C ASP A 5 -8.89 38.73 -16.65
N MET A 6 -8.83 37.59 -17.34
CA MET A 6 -8.60 36.28 -16.76
C MET A 6 -7.09 36.09 -16.54
N ASN A 7 -6.55 36.63 -15.45
CA ASN A 7 -5.16 36.39 -15.09
C ASN A 7 -5.06 35.09 -14.29
N GLY A 8 -4.78 33.98 -14.99
CA GLY A 8 -4.52 32.68 -14.38
C GLY A 8 -3.26 32.73 -13.52
N SER A 9 -3.41 32.42 -12.23
CA SER A 9 -2.26 32.28 -11.33
C SER A 9 -1.51 30.98 -11.63
N PRO A 10 -0.16 30.99 -11.65
CA PRO A 10 0.63 29.80 -11.96
C PRO A 10 0.53 28.79 -10.80
N ALA A 11 0.16 27.56 -11.13
CA ALA A 11 0.21 26.44 -10.19
C ALA A 11 1.68 26.12 -9.86
N PRO A 12 2.05 25.90 -8.58
CA PRO A 12 3.39 25.46 -8.25
C PRO A 12 3.57 24.02 -8.72
N GLU A 13 4.48 23.82 -9.67
CA GLU A 13 5.00 22.50 -10.05
C GLU A 13 5.78 21.91 -8.87
N GLY A 14 5.15 20.95 -8.18
CA GLY A 14 5.78 20.14 -7.14
C GLY A 14 5.82 18.68 -7.57
N LYS A 15 7.00 18.20 -7.94
CA LYS A 15 7.30 16.78 -8.16
C LYS A 15 7.26 16.02 -6.83
N GLY A 16 6.64 14.84 -6.85
CA GLY A 16 6.69 13.85 -5.77
C GLY A 16 5.34 13.16 -5.58
N GLU A 17 5.14 12.03 -6.26
CA GLU A 17 4.10 11.06 -5.92
C GLU A 17 4.41 10.43 -4.55
N ASP A 18 4.16 11.19 -3.49
CA ASP A 18 4.01 10.61 -2.17
C ASP A 18 2.60 10.01 -2.11
N SER A 19 2.51 8.69 -2.23
CA SER A 19 1.36 7.91 -1.78
C SER A 19 1.23 8.00 -0.25
N LYS A 20 1.07 9.22 0.29
CA LYS A 20 0.95 9.48 1.71
C LYS A 20 -0.43 9.03 2.15
N LYS A 21 -0.45 7.96 2.94
CA LYS A 21 -1.60 7.57 3.77
C LYS A 21 -2.08 8.83 4.52
N ILE A 22 -3.36 9.15 4.41
CA ILE A 22 -3.94 10.29 5.12
C ILE A 22 -4.04 9.90 6.60
N SER A 23 -3.30 10.60 7.46
CA SER A 23 -3.37 10.40 8.90
C SER A 23 -4.44 11.30 9.51
N PHE A 24 -5.50 10.73 10.07
CA PHE A 24 -6.46 11.47 10.88
C PHE A 24 -5.83 11.89 12.21
N ARG A 25 -6.19 13.09 12.68
CA ARG A 25 -5.68 13.67 13.94
C ARG A 25 -6.80 13.75 14.98
N PHE A 26 -6.43 13.61 16.24
CA PHE A 26 -7.33 13.67 17.38
C PHE A 26 -6.98 14.84 18.29
N CYS A 27 -7.99 15.43 18.91
CA CYS A 27 -7.83 16.51 19.86
C CYS A 27 -7.07 16.02 21.10
N ARG A 28 -6.13 16.84 21.60
CA ARG A 28 -5.35 16.51 22.80
C ARG A 28 -6.14 16.64 24.11
N GLU A 29 -7.24 17.39 24.10
CA GLU A 29 -8.04 17.68 25.30
C GLU A 29 -9.20 16.69 25.49
N CYS A 30 -9.92 16.39 24.40
CA CYS A 30 -11.15 15.58 24.45
C CYS A 30 -11.10 14.32 23.59
N SER A 31 -9.96 14.03 22.95
CA SER A 31 -9.76 12.85 22.08
C SER A 31 -10.77 12.70 20.94
N ASN A 32 -11.54 13.73 20.62
CA ASN A 32 -12.44 13.76 19.48
C ASN A 32 -11.67 13.97 18.16
N MET A 33 -12.24 13.47 17.07
CA MET A 33 -11.69 13.66 15.72
C MET A 33 -11.66 15.15 15.35
N LEU A 34 -10.52 15.62 14.84
CA LEU A 34 -10.37 17.00 14.35
C LEU A 34 -10.85 17.12 12.90
N TYR A 35 -11.44 18.28 12.58
CA TYR A 35 -11.97 18.56 11.25
C TYR A 35 -11.17 19.65 10.54
N PRO A 36 -10.92 19.52 9.23
CA PRO A 36 -10.24 20.54 8.45
C PRO A 36 -11.08 21.82 8.38
N LYS A 37 -10.44 22.96 8.62
CA LYS A 37 -11.00 24.32 8.58
C LYS A 37 -9.96 25.27 7.99
N GLU A 38 -10.40 26.15 7.10
CA GLU A 38 -9.56 27.20 6.52
C GLU A 38 -9.47 28.41 7.47
N ASP A 39 -8.26 28.94 7.68
CA ASP A 39 -8.06 30.28 8.23
C ASP A 39 -7.94 31.31 7.10
N ARG A 40 -8.98 32.14 6.92
CA ARG A 40 -9.08 33.12 5.83
C ARG A 40 -8.07 34.28 5.94
N ALA A 41 -7.51 34.54 7.12
CA ALA A 41 -6.54 35.61 7.28
C ALA A 41 -5.16 35.21 6.74
N THR A 42 -4.79 33.94 6.93
CA THR A 42 -3.47 33.41 6.57
C THR A 42 -3.51 32.49 5.34
N ASN A 43 -4.71 32.16 4.85
CA ASN A 43 -4.96 31.16 3.79
C ASN A 43 -4.28 29.83 4.09
N THR A 44 -4.31 29.41 5.36
CA THR A 44 -3.72 28.14 5.80
C THR A 44 -4.78 27.14 6.21
N LEU A 45 -4.48 25.85 5.98
CA LEU A 45 -5.31 24.74 6.44
C LEU A 45 -5.04 24.46 7.92
N MET A 46 -6.10 24.48 8.72
CA MET A 46 -6.11 24.19 10.15
C MET A 46 -7.00 22.98 10.43
N PHE A 47 -6.73 22.27 11.52
CA PHE A 47 -7.60 21.23 12.08
C PHE A 47 -8.21 21.76 13.38
N ALA A 48 -9.53 21.75 13.48
CA ALA A 48 -10.26 22.29 14.62
C ALA A 48 -11.20 21.23 15.22
N CYS A 49 -11.31 21.22 16.54
CA CYS A 49 -12.30 20.41 17.23
C CYS A 49 -13.69 21.08 17.14
N ARG A 50 -14.76 20.28 17.11
CA ARG A 50 -16.14 20.79 17.19
C ARG A 50 -16.64 20.95 18.63
N THR A 51 -16.02 20.27 19.57
CA THR A 51 -16.46 20.19 20.98
C THR A 51 -15.73 21.18 21.88
N CYS A 52 -14.44 21.43 21.60
CA CYS A 52 -13.60 22.35 22.37
C CYS A 52 -12.97 23.40 21.44
N GLN A 53 -12.22 24.35 22.00
CA GLN A 53 -11.57 25.44 21.25
C GLN A 53 -10.18 25.08 20.71
N PHE A 54 -9.79 23.81 20.83
CA PHE A 54 -8.50 23.34 20.31
C PHE A 54 -8.43 23.43 18.78
N SER A 55 -7.33 24.00 18.28
CA SER A 55 -7.01 24.05 16.86
C SER A 55 -5.50 23.89 16.63
N GLU A 56 -5.13 23.23 15.54
CA GLU A 56 -3.74 23.00 15.16
C GLU A 56 -3.54 23.20 13.64
N ARG A 57 -2.32 23.50 13.22
CA ARG A 57 -1.99 23.69 11.80
C ARG A 57 -1.78 22.35 11.10
N ALA A 58 -2.33 22.21 9.89
CA ALA A 58 -2.14 21.00 9.09
C ALA A 58 -0.70 20.90 8.56
N THR A 59 -0.09 19.71 8.69
CA THR A 59 1.23 19.40 8.12
C THR A 59 1.15 18.96 6.66
N ALA A 60 0.02 18.37 6.26
CA ALA A 60 -0.24 17.91 4.91
C ALA A 60 -1.48 18.62 4.35
N SER A 61 -1.47 18.93 3.06
CA SER A 61 -2.57 19.59 2.36
C SER A 61 -3.65 18.61 1.86
N CYS A 62 -3.32 17.33 1.74
CA CYS A 62 -4.26 16.30 1.29
C CYS A 62 -5.22 15.92 2.44
N ILE A 63 -6.49 16.33 2.31
CA ILE A 63 -7.55 16.06 3.29
C ILE A 63 -8.28 14.75 2.99
N TRP A 64 -8.44 14.45 1.70
CA TRP A 64 -9.20 13.30 1.25
C TRP A 64 -8.57 12.71 -0.01
N ARG A 65 -8.54 11.38 -0.06
CA ARG A 65 -8.07 10.58 -1.17
C ARG A 65 -8.99 9.39 -1.30
N ASN A 66 -9.49 9.17 -2.51
CA ASN A 66 -10.19 7.95 -2.86
C ASN A 66 -9.29 7.11 -3.76
N SER A 67 -8.84 5.97 -3.24
CA SER A 67 -8.10 5.01 -4.05
C SER A 67 -9.10 4.01 -4.62
N LEU A 68 -9.38 4.09 -5.92
CA LEU A 68 -10.30 3.18 -6.61
C LEU A 68 -9.70 1.78 -6.79
N LYS A 69 -8.37 1.72 -6.80
CA LYS A 69 -7.57 0.51 -6.70
C LYS A 69 -6.71 0.69 -5.48
N GLU A 70 -7.02 -0.06 -4.43
CA GLU A 70 -6.05 -0.22 -3.37
C GLU A 70 -5.13 -1.35 -3.82
N ASP A 71 -3.87 -1.02 -4.13
CA ASP A 71 -2.77 -1.98 -4.01
C ASP A 71 -2.61 -2.22 -2.51
N VAL A 72 -3.63 -2.82 -1.88
CA VAL A 72 -3.48 -3.45 -0.60
C VAL A 72 -2.39 -4.46 -0.88
N GLN A 73 -1.20 -4.26 -0.33
CA GLN A 73 -0.25 -5.35 -0.17
C GLN A 73 -1.08 -6.44 0.51
N GLU A 74 -1.55 -7.43 -0.26
CA GLU A 74 -2.71 -8.28 0.05
C GLU A 74 -2.45 -9.22 1.25
N THR A 75 -1.35 -8.98 1.96
CA THR A 75 -0.81 -9.82 3.01
C THR A 75 -0.36 -9.01 4.24
N ALA A 76 -0.73 -7.73 4.35
CA ALA A 76 -0.35 -6.91 5.51
C ALA A 76 -1.09 -7.27 6.82
N GLY A 77 -1.99 -8.26 6.81
CA GLY A 77 -2.75 -8.69 7.99
C GLY A 77 -2.47 -10.14 8.36
N ASN A 78 -1.66 -10.33 9.42
CA ASN A 78 -1.55 -11.54 10.23
C ASN A 78 -1.16 -12.85 9.50
N VAL A 79 0.07 -12.90 8.95
CA VAL A 79 0.66 -14.15 8.42
C VAL A 79 1.34 -15.01 9.48
N ASP A 80 1.44 -14.52 10.72
CA ASP A 80 2.22 -15.17 11.78
C ASP A 80 1.67 -16.55 12.15
N ASP A 81 0.35 -16.72 12.09
CA ASP A 81 -0.35 -17.95 12.47
C ASP A 81 -0.58 -18.92 11.29
N VAL A 82 -0.32 -18.48 10.06
CA VAL A 82 -0.65 -19.24 8.84
C VAL A 82 0.18 -20.52 8.74
N ALA A 83 1.44 -20.49 9.17
CA ALA A 83 2.32 -21.66 9.17
C ALA A 83 1.89 -22.76 10.16
N GLN A 84 1.00 -22.45 11.11
CA GLN A 84 0.53 -23.38 12.14
C GLN A 84 -0.85 -23.96 11.82
N ASP A 85 -1.50 -23.52 10.73
CA ASP A 85 -2.82 -23.99 10.34
C ASP A 85 -2.73 -25.36 9.62
N PRO A 86 -3.14 -26.47 10.26
CA PRO A 86 -3.05 -27.80 9.65
C PRO A 86 -4.04 -28.02 8.51
N THR A 87 -4.96 -27.08 8.28
CA THR A 87 -5.95 -27.17 7.20
C THR A 87 -5.42 -26.62 5.87
N LEU A 88 -4.30 -25.88 5.91
CA LEU A 88 -3.70 -25.33 4.72
C LEU A 88 -2.77 -26.33 4.03
N PRO A 89 -2.71 -26.32 2.69
CA PRO A 89 -1.84 -27.20 1.94
C PRO A 89 -0.38 -26.74 2.01
N HIS A 90 0.52 -27.72 2.10
CA HIS A 90 1.96 -27.53 2.03
C HIS A 90 2.46 -27.73 0.59
N ALA A 91 3.43 -26.92 0.17
CA ALA A 91 4.15 -27.03 -1.09
C ALA A 91 5.66 -27.14 -0.83
N GLU A 92 6.35 -27.90 -1.69
CA GLU A 92 7.81 -28.01 -1.65
C GLU A 92 8.44 -26.87 -2.46
N GLU A 93 8.67 -25.72 -1.83
CA GLU A 93 9.22 -24.51 -2.45
C GLU A 93 10.38 -23.94 -1.61
N GLU A 94 11.48 -23.60 -2.28
CA GLU A 94 12.69 -23.12 -1.60
C GLU A 94 12.56 -21.67 -1.13
N CYS A 95 12.67 -21.46 0.17
CA CYS A 95 12.64 -20.14 0.76
C CYS A 95 13.94 -19.38 0.47
N LYS A 96 13.84 -18.22 -0.19
CA LYS A 96 14.97 -17.33 -0.51
C LYS A 96 15.75 -16.81 0.72
N LYS A 97 15.20 -16.90 1.93
CA LYS A 97 15.86 -16.42 3.16
C LYS A 97 16.60 -17.52 3.93
N CYS A 98 16.00 -18.69 4.10
CA CYS A 98 16.56 -19.77 4.93
C CYS A 98 16.91 -21.05 4.16
N GLY A 99 16.51 -21.20 2.90
CA GLY A 99 16.74 -22.41 2.10
C GLY A 99 15.86 -23.60 2.48
N ALA A 100 14.93 -23.44 3.42
CA ALA A 100 13.93 -24.46 3.74
C ALA A 100 13.01 -24.69 2.54
N ARG A 101 12.56 -25.94 2.36
CA ARG A 101 11.67 -26.33 1.26
C ARG A 101 10.20 -26.45 1.65
N ASP A 102 9.86 -26.26 2.92
CA ASP A 102 8.48 -26.37 3.39
C ASP A 102 7.83 -24.99 3.47
N ALA A 103 6.78 -24.80 2.67
CA ALA A 103 5.99 -23.58 2.63
C ALA A 103 4.50 -23.89 2.54
N VAL A 104 3.70 -23.17 3.34
CA VAL A 104 2.24 -23.20 3.25
C VAL A 104 1.78 -22.19 2.22
N TYR A 105 0.76 -22.53 1.42
CA TYR A 105 0.23 -21.61 0.43
C TYR A 105 -1.29 -21.40 0.52
N PHE A 106 -1.73 -20.19 0.17
CA PHE A 106 -3.14 -19.83 0.14
C PHE A 106 -3.43 -18.77 -0.94
N GLN A 107 -4.70 -18.65 -1.32
CA GLN A 107 -5.18 -17.58 -2.20
C GLN A 107 -5.67 -16.41 -1.33
N SER A 108 -5.48 -15.16 -1.80
CA SER A 108 -6.01 -13.98 -1.11
C SER A 108 -7.52 -14.12 -0.89
N GLN A 109 -7.99 -13.76 0.31
CA GLN A 109 -9.43 -13.70 0.60
C GLN A 109 -10.12 -12.52 -0.09
N GLN A 110 -9.36 -11.59 -0.69
CA GLN A 110 -9.91 -10.45 -1.40
C GLN A 110 -10.50 -10.88 -2.75
N ARG A 111 -11.72 -10.43 -3.04
CA ARG A 111 -12.46 -10.78 -4.28
C ARG A 111 -12.18 -9.83 -5.44
N THR A 112 -10.95 -9.33 -5.58
CA THR A 112 -10.60 -8.43 -6.68
C THR A 112 -10.22 -9.25 -7.91
N ALA A 113 -10.80 -8.92 -9.07
CA ALA A 113 -10.61 -9.69 -10.31
C ALA A 113 -9.15 -9.74 -10.80
N GLU A 114 -8.32 -8.77 -10.39
CA GLU A 114 -6.91 -8.65 -10.82
C GLU A 114 -5.97 -9.55 -9.96
N THR A 115 -6.40 -9.98 -8.78
CA THR A 115 -5.60 -10.75 -7.81
C THR A 115 -6.13 -12.16 -7.52
N GLY A 116 -7.32 -12.51 -8.01
CA GLY A 116 -8.01 -13.77 -7.73
C GLY A 116 -7.33 -15.08 -8.18
N MET A 117 -6.15 -15.03 -8.82
CA MET A 117 -5.35 -16.21 -9.19
C MET A 117 -3.95 -16.21 -8.56
N ALA A 118 -3.66 -15.24 -7.70
CA ALA A 118 -2.38 -15.16 -7.01
C ALA A 118 -2.30 -16.19 -5.88
N LEU A 119 -1.15 -16.84 -5.74
CA LEU A 119 -0.82 -17.67 -4.59
C LEU A 119 0.18 -16.92 -3.71
N PHE A 120 -0.09 -16.91 -2.41
CA PHE A 120 0.79 -16.43 -1.36
C PHE A 120 1.41 -17.64 -0.68
N TYR A 121 2.73 -17.60 -0.51
CA TYR A 121 3.53 -18.63 0.14
C TYR A 121 4.10 -18.07 1.45
N VAL A 122 4.09 -18.88 2.50
CA VAL A 122 4.67 -18.57 3.80
C VAL A 122 5.59 -19.72 4.21
N CYS A 123 6.87 -19.42 4.45
CA CYS A 123 7.82 -20.44 4.92
C CYS A 123 7.52 -20.85 6.36
N CYS A 124 7.50 -22.16 6.63
CA CYS A 124 7.24 -22.72 7.95
C CYS A 124 8.32 -22.38 9.00
N GLU A 125 9.57 -22.16 8.57
CA GLU A 125 10.71 -21.94 9.47
C GLU A 125 10.96 -20.47 9.79
N CYS A 126 10.92 -19.60 8.77
CA CYS A 126 11.32 -18.20 8.90
C CYS A 126 10.18 -17.19 8.68
N GLN A 127 8.95 -17.67 8.46
CA GLN A 127 7.75 -16.85 8.20
C GLN A 127 7.94 -15.82 7.07
N ASN A 128 8.88 -16.08 6.15
CA ASN A 128 9.03 -15.25 4.98
C ASN A 128 7.82 -15.43 4.07
N VAL A 129 7.28 -14.33 3.59
CA VAL A 129 6.12 -14.33 2.69
C VAL A 129 6.56 -13.88 1.29
N TRP A 130 6.06 -14.57 0.27
CA TRP A 130 6.22 -14.18 -1.13
C TRP A 130 4.99 -14.58 -1.94
N SER A 131 4.77 -13.93 -3.09
CA SER A 131 3.61 -14.20 -3.93
C SER A 131 3.98 -14.49 -5.39
N THR A 132 3.07 -15.11 -6.14
CA THR A 132 3.20 -15.24 -7.60
C THR A 132 2.95 -13.92 -8.35
N LEU A 133 2.40 -12.89 -7.68
CA LEU A 133 2.24 -11.56 -8.27
C LEU A 133 3.59 -10.85 -8.41
N ASP A 134 4.51 -11.07 -7.48
CA ASP A 134 5.86 -10.49 -7.53
C ASP A 134 6.65 -10.97 -8.76
N ALA A 135 6.28 -12.11 -9.33
CA ALA A 135 6.86 -12.65 -10.57
C ALA A 135 6.33 -11.98 -11.85
N LYS A 136 5.28 -11.15 -11.79
CA LYS A 136 4.80 -10.37 -12.94
C LYS A 136 5.71 -9.17 -13.27
N PHE A 137 6.66 -8.84 -12.39
CA PHE A 137 7.75 -7.89 -12.64
C PHE A 137 9.05 -8.59 -13.06
N VAL A 138 8.96 -9.70 -13.79
CA VAL A 138 10.09 -10.18 -14.60
C VAL A 138 9.96 -9.49 -15.97
N PRO A 139 10.91 -8.61 -16.36
CA PRO A 139 10.97 -8.16 -17.74
C PRO A 139 11.02 -9.40 -18.62
N LEU A 140 10.11 -9.50 -19.59
CA LEU A 140 10.23 -10.42 -20.71
C LEU A 140 11.47 -10.04 -21.50
N GLU A 141 12.65 -10.40 -21.02
CA GLU A 141 13.87 -10.39 -21.80
C GLU A 141 14.44 -11.80 -21.88
N THR A 142 14.41 -12.28 -23.13
CA THR A 142 15.23 -13.33 -23.72
C THR A 142 14.86 -14.78 -23.38
N VAL A 143 14.01 -15.30 -24.26
CA VAL A 143 14.28 -16.54 -25.01
C VAL A 143 15.79 -16.74 -25.16
N ASP A 144 16.35 -17.79 -24.55
CA ASP A 144 17.26 -18.67 -25.26
C ASP A 144 17.40 -20.05 -24.59
N GLN A 145 17.66 -21.03 -25.44
CA GLN A 145 17.43 -22.47 -25.32
C GLN A 145 18.29 -23.23 -24.28
N PRO A 146 17.90 -24.47 -23.93
CA PRO A 146 18.65 -25.33 -23.03
C PRO A 146 19.98 -25.79 -23.65
N ALA A 147 21.11 -25.41 -23.05
CA ALA A 147 22.37 -26.09 -23.27
C ALA A 147 22.36 -27.43 -22.51
N PHE A 148 21.97 -28.49 -23.22
CA PHE A 148 22.23 -29.86 -22.79
C PHE A 148 23.75 -30.03 -22.58
N ALA A 149 24.12 -30.48 -21.39
CA ALA A 149 25.41 -31.08 -21.13
C ALA A 149 25.47 -32.47 -21.76
N SER A 150 26.55 -32.77 -22.49
CA SER A 150 27.12 -34.12 -22.68
C SER A 150 28.55 -33.87 -23.21
N VAL A 151 29.62 -34.05 -22.44
CA VAL A 151 30.21 -35.34 -22.01
C VAL A 151 30.29 -36.32 -23.18
N CYS A 152 31.51 -36.39 -23.74
CA CYS A 152 32.25 -37.50 -24.36
C CYS A 152 33.11 -36.96 -25.52
#